data_AF-S8C1F8-F1
#
_entry.id   AF-S8C1F8-F1
#
_cell.length_a   1.000
_cell.length_b   1.000
_cell.length_c   1.000
_cell.angle_alpha   90.00
_cell.angle_beta   90.00
_cell.angle_gamma   90.00
#
_symmetry.space_group_name_H-M   'P 1'
#
loop_
_entity.id
_entity.type
_entity.pdbx_description
1 polymer ?
#
loop_
_entity_poly.entity_id
_entity_poly.type
_entity_poly.pdbx_seq_one_letter_code
_entity_poly.pdbx_strand_id
1 'polypeptide(L)'
;FGKEDRALLSRKDLFKNTLRKAAYAWKRIAELGLSEEEASRLRFYIDEPAYTDLHWGMFVPAIKGMGTEEQQQKWLPLAYKMKIIGCYAQTELGHGSNVQGLETTATFDPHTDEFVIHSPTLTSSKWWPGGLGKVSTHAVVYARLIIDGKTYGINGFIVQLRSLEDHTPLPGITVGDIGVKFGNGAYNTMDNGVLRFDHVRIPRDQMLMRVSQVTKDGKFEQSDVPRQLVYGTMVFVRQSIVSDASYALSKAVCIATRYSAIRRQFGSQNGGSETQIIDYKTQQSRLFPLLASAFAFRFVGEWLVWLYNDVIQRLQQNDFSTLPEAHACTAGLKSLTTSTTADGIEECRKLCGGHGYLCSSGLPELFAVYVPACTYEGDNVVLLLQV
;
A
#
# COMPACT_ATOMS: atom_id res chain seq x y z
N PHE A 1 -13.38 -15.57 10.39
CA PHE A 1 -13.07 -14.21 9.92
C PHE A 1 -14.32 -13.50 9.36
N GLY A 2 -15.45 -13.52 10.09
CA GLY A 2 -16.68 -12.87 9.64
C GLY A 2 -16.54 -11.35 9.46
N LYS A 3 -17.34 -10.79 8.53
CA LYS A 3 -17.36 -9.36 8.18
C LYS A 3 -18.70 -8.68 8.44
N GLU A 4 -19.73 -9.46 8.80
CA GLU A 4 -21.13 -9.03 8.87
C GLU A 4 -21.32 -7.83 9.82
N ASP A 5 -20.66 -7.85 10.97
CA ASP A 5 -20.79 -6.79 11.97
C ASP A 5 -19.82 -5.62 11.77
N ARG A 6 -18.98 -5.64 10.72
CA ARG A 6 -17.86 -4.67 10.58
C ARG A 6 -18.34 -3.22 10.60
N ALA A 7 -19.46 -2.94 9.92
CA ALA A 7 -20.04 -1.60 9.84
C ALA A 7 -20.72 -1.14 11.15
N LEU A 8 -20.95 -2.06 12.10
CA LEU A 8 -21.62 -1.79 13.38
C LEU A 8 -20.62 -1.53 14.52
N LEU A 9 -19.34 -1.85 14.32
CA LEU A 9 -18.31 -1.68 15.33
C LEU A 9 -17.86 -0.22 15.44
N SER A 10 -17.64 0.24 16.68
CA SER A 10 -16.95 1.50 16.92
C SER A 10 -15.52 1.44 16.34
N ARG A 11 -14.88 2.59 16.09
CA ARG A 11 -13.50 2.62 15.57
C ARG A 11 -12.52 1.83 16.46
N LYS A 12 -12.67 1.91 17.79
CA LYS A 12 -11.82 1.18 18.75
C LYS A 12 -12.03 -0.33 18.65
N ASP A 13 -13.29 -0.77 18.62
CA ASP A 13 -13.62 -2.20 18.56
C ASP A 13 -13.26 -2.80 17.21
N LEU A 14 -13.46 -2.05 16.13
CA LEU A 14 -13.04 -2.41 14.79
C LEU A 14 -11.52 -2.66 14.74
N PHE A 15 -10.73 -1.70 15.21
CA PHE A 15 -9.27 -1.84 15.24
C PHE A 15 -8.81 -2.99 16.14
N LYS A 16 -9.39 -3.14 17.34
CA LYS A 16 -9.09 -4.27 18.24
C LYS A 16 -9.42 -5.62 17.59
N ASN A 17 -10.54 -5.69 16.86
CA ASN A 17 -10.91 -6.88 16.11
C ASN A 17 -9.92 -7.18 14.97
N THR A 18 -9.42 -6.16 14.28
CA THR A 18 -8.37 -6.31 13.26
C THR A 18 -7.07 -6.86 13.86
N LEU A 19 -6.63 -6.35 15.01
CA LEU A 19 -5.47 -6.91 15.73
C LEU A 19 -5.68 -8.39 16.09
N ARG A 20 -6.88 -8.74 16.59
CA ARG A 20 -7.25 -10.14 16.88
C ARG A 20 -7.17 -11.01 15.63
N LYS A 21 -7.71 -10.55 14.49
CA LYS A 21 -7.69 -11.29 13.22
C LYS A 21 -6.26 -11.47 12.70
N ALA A 22 -5.42 -10.44 12.76
CA ALA A 22 -4.02 -10.52 12.34
C ALA A 22 -3.23 -11.52 13.19
N ALA A 23 -3.36 -11.46 14.52
CA ALA A 23 -2.73 -12.42 15.43
C ALA A 23 -3.23 -13.85 15.19
N TYR A 24 -4.54 -14.03 14.97
CA TYR A 24 -5.11 -15.33 14.66
C TYR A 24 -4.64 -15.86 13.30
N ALA A 25 -4.53 -15.01 12.27
CA ALA A 25 -3.98 -15.39 10.97
C ALA A 25 -2.55 -15.89 11.08
N TRP A 26 -1.69 -15.18 11.84
CA TRP A 26 -0.33 -15.61 12.12
C TRP A 26 -0.27 -16.97 12.82
N LYS A 27 -1.12 -17.17 13.84
CA LYS A 27 -1.27 -18.47 14.51
C LYS A 27 -1.63 -19.58 13.51
N ARG A 28 -2.58 -19.33 12.60
CA ARG A 28 -2.98 -20.32 11.59
C ARG A 28 -1.89 -20.62 10.57
N ILE A 29 -1.12 -19.61 10.15
CA ILE A 29 0.04 -19.80 9.27
C ILE A 29 1.05 -20.76 9.93
N ALA A 30 1.37 -20.53 11.19
CA ALA A 30 2.31 -21.37 11.94
C ALA A 30 1.78 -22.79 12.18
N GLU A 31 0.54 -22.94 12.66
CA GLU A 31 -0.06 -24.24 12.97
C GLU A 31 -0.25 -25.13 11.73
N LEU A 32 -0.57 -24.53 10.59
CA LEU A 32 -0.80 -25.25 9.34
C LEU A 32 0.48 -25.39 8.49
N GLY A 33 1.59 -24.75 8.89
CA GLY A 33 2.82 -24.74 8.11
C GLY A 33 2.64 -24.13 6.72
N LEU A 34 1.83 -23.08 6.60
CA LEU A 34 1.52 -22.46 5.30
C LEU A 34 2.79 -21.87 4.67
N SER A 35 2.96 -22.10 3.38
CA SER A 35 3.94 -21.40 2.55
C SER A 35 3.63 -19.89 2.49
N GLU A 36 4.60 -19.08 2.05
CA GLU A 36 4.36 -17.63 1.92
C GLU A 36 3.29 -17.30 0.87
N GLU A 37 3.16 -18.13 -0.16
CA GLU A 37 2.08 -18.00 -1.15
C GLU A 37 0.71 -18.23 -0.50
N GLU A 38 0.55 -19.32 0.26
CA GLU A 38 -0.69 -19.63 0.97
C GLU A 38 -0.98 -18.60 2.08
N ALA A 39 0.03 -18.13 2.80
CA ALA A 39 -0.10 -17.08 3.79
C ALA A 39 -0.56 -15.75 3.16
N SER A 40 -0.02 -15.41 1.98
CA SER A 40 -0.46 -14.26 1.19
C SER A 40 -1.93 -14.42 0.74
N ARG A 41 -2.32 -15.60 0.25
CA ARG A 41 -3.73 -15.90 -0.08
C ARG A 41 -4.64 -15.82 1.14
N LEU A 42 -4.21 -16.31 2.31
CA LEU A 42 -4.98 -16.20 3.54
C LEU A 42 -5.25 -14.72 3.89
N ARG A 43 -4.21 -13.87 3.86
CA ARG A 43 -4.35 -12.43 4.10
C ARG A 43 -5.31 -11.78 3.09
N PHE A 44 -5.18 -12.14 1.81
CA PHE A 44 -6.07 -11.68 0.76
C PHE A 44 -7.55 -12.01 1.03
N TYR A 45 -7.86 -13.23 1.49
CA TYR A 45 -9.25 -13.65 1.77
C TYR A 45 -9.81 -13.17 3.12
N ILE A 46 -8.94 -12.83 4.07
CA ILE A 46 -9.38 -12.08 5.28
C ILE A 46 -10.01 -10.75 4.86
N ASP A 47 -9.47 -10.11 3.80
CA ASP A 47 -10.06 -8.95 3.10
C ASP A 47 -10.45 -7.85 4.10
N GLU A 48 -9.44 -7.46 4.88
CA GLU A 48 -9.50 -6.41 5.89
C GLU A 48 -8.14 -5.68 5.94
N PRO A 49 -8.08 -4.38 5.57
CA PRO A 49 -6.83 -3.63 5.61
C PRO A 49 -6.21 -3.64 7.01
N ALA A 50 -4.95 -4.04 7.14
CA ALA A 50 -4.25 -4.13 8.42
C ALA A 50 -2.76 -3.80 8.30
N TYR A 51 -2.11 -3.51 9.43
CA TYR A 51 -0.67 -3.21 9.50
C TYR A 51 0.23 -4.27 8.82
N THR A 52 -0.24 -5.51 8.72
CA THR A 52 0.46 -6.62 8.05
C THR A 52 0.67 -6.34 6.56
N ASP A 53 -0.24 -5.60 5.92
CA ASP A 53 -0.18 -5.31 4.49
C ASP A 53 1.04 -4.44 4.18
N LEU A 54 1.30 -3.42 5.02
CA LEU A 54 2.47 -2.56 4.88
C LEU A 54 3.76 -3.24 5.36
N HIS A 55 3.67 -4.11 6.37
CA HIS A 55 4.81 -4.88 6.84
C HIS A 55 5.37 -5.78 5.73
N TRP A 56 4.51 -6.59 5.11
CA TRP A 56 4.91 -7.54 4.07
C TRP A 56 5.03 -6.89 2.69
N GLY A 57 4.19 -5.90 2.38
CA GLY A 57 4.12 -5.28 1.07
C GLY A 57 5.11 -4.14 0.84
N MET A 58 5.59 -3.48 1.89
CA MET A 58 6.47 -2.31 1.75
C MET A 58 7.71 -2.36 2.65
N PHE A 59 7.57 -2.63 3.95
CA PHE A 59 8.72 -2.62 4.87
C PHE A 59 9.76 -3.71 4.54
N VAL A 60 9.32 -4.97 4.39
CA VAL A 60 10.20 -6.08 4.00
C VAL A 60 10.81 -5.86 2.60
N PRO A 61 10.04 -5.51 1.55
CA PRO A 61 10.59 -5.21 0.23
C PRO A 61 11.57 -4.03 0.21
N ALA A 62 11.34 -2.98 1.00
CA ALA A 62 12.28 -1.86 1.11
C ALA A 62 13.64 -2.31 1.64
N ILE A 63 13.68 -3.13 2.69
CA ILE A 63 14.93 -3.67 3.25
C ILE A 63 15.62 -4.60 2.26
N LYS A 64 14.88 -5.48 1.56
CA LYS A 64 15.44 -6.32 0.49
C LYS A 64 16.02 -5.52 -0.67
N GLY A 65 15.29 -4.48 -1.09
CA GLY A 65 15.59 -3.69 -2.26
C GLY A 65 16.79 -2.77 -2.03
N MET A 66 16.88 -2.14 -0.85
CA MET A 66 17.84 -1.06 -0.60
C MET A 66 18.80 -1.32 0.57
N GLY A 67 18.62 -2.39 1.33
CA GLY A 67 19.56 -2.79 2.39
C GLY A 67 20.76 -3.56 1.83
N THR A 68 21.94 -3.38 2.42
CA THR A 68 23.11 -4.23 2.14
C THR A 68 22.84 -5.67 2.58
N GLU A 69 23.71 -6.62 2.19
CA GLU A 69 23.55 -8.02 2.60
C GLU A 69 23.57 -8.17 4.13
N GLU A 70 24.44 -7.44 4.82
CA GLU A 70 24.54 -7.44 6.29
C GLU A 70 23.27 -6.88 6.93
N GLN A 71 22.72 -5.80 6.36
CA GLN A 71 21.46 -5.22 6.82
C GLN A 71 20.30 -6.19 6.61
N GLN A 72 20.25 -6.87 5.47
CA GLN A 72 19.25 -7.87 5.19
C GLN A 72 19.35 -9.05 6.17
N GLN A 73 20.55 -9.55 6.44
CA GLN A 73 20.80 -10.62 7.42
C GLN A 73 20.42 -10.21 8.85
N LYS A 74 20.57 -8.94 9.22
CA LYS A 74 20.16 -8.40 10.52
C LYS A 74 18.64 -8.24 10.64
N TRP A 75 18.02 -7.53 9.69
CA TRP A 75 16.65 -7.02 9.84
C TRP A 75 15.58 -7.96 9.30
N LEU A 76 15.83 -8.64 8.17
CA LEU A 76 14.80 -9.50 7.55
C LEU A 76 14.42 -10.68 8.44
N PRO A 77 15.33 -11.39 9.13
CA PRO A 77 14.93 -12.47 10.03
C PRO A 77 14.05 -11.99 11.19
N LEU A 78 14.24 -10.75 11.66
CA LEU A 78 13.39 -10.16 12.70
C LEU A 78 12.00 -9.84 12.14
N ALA A 79 11.93 -9.25 10.95
CA ALA A 79 10.67 -8.95 10.27
C ALA A 79 9.89 -10.22 9.93
N TYR A 80 10.54 -11.21 9.29
CA TYR A 80 9.90 -12.47 8.91
C TYR A 80 9.33 -13.25 10.09
N LYS A 81 9.99 -13.18 11.25
CA LYS A 81 9.55 -13.85 12.48
C LYS A 81 8.60 -12.97 13.31
N MET A 82 8.18 -11.82 12.78
CA MET A 82 7.33 -10.82 13.46
C MET A 82 7.90 -10.39 14.83
N LYS A 83 9.24 -10.46 15.00
CA LYS A 83 9.94 -9.95 16.20
C LYS A 83 9.98 -8.42 16.21
N ILE A 84 9.86 -7.82 15.03
CA ILE A 84 9.60 -6.39 14.84
C ILE A 84 8.45 -6.24 13.86
N ILE A 85 7.68 -5.17 14.01
CA ILE A 85 6.61 -4.80 13.09
C ILE A 85 6.98 -3.47 12.45
N GLY A 86 7.04 -3.47 11.13
CA GLY A 86 7.54 -2.36 10.34
C GLY A 86 6.47 -1.70 9.47
N CYS A 87 6.61 -0.40 9.24
CA CYS A 87 5.83 0.34 8.24
C CYS A 87 6.75 1.15 7.30
N TYR A 88 6.16 1.75 6.26
CA TYR A 88 6.85 2.55 5.25
C TYR A 88 6.49 4.03 5.40
N ALA A 89 7.40 4.81 6.00
CA ALA A 89 7.18 6.20 6.39
C ALA A 89 7.82 7.18 5.39
N GLN A 90 7.18 7.35 4.24
CA GLN A 90 7.63 8.27 3.18
C GLN A 90 6.84 9.58 3.18
N THR A 91 5.54 9.51 2.88
CA THR A 91 4.65 10.66 2.75
C THR A 91 4.64 11.53 4.01
N GLU A 92 4.63 12.84 3.78
CA GLU A 92 4.51 13.88 4.78
C GLU A 92 3.22 14.66 4.60
N LEU A 93 2.84 15.43 5.62
CA LEU A 93 1.68 16.32 5.57
C LEU A 93 1.76 17.30 4.38
N GLY A 94 2.95 17.83 4.09
CA GLY A 94 3.17 18.74 2.96
C GLY A 94 3.47 18.05 1.62
N HIS A 95 3.87 16.78 1.62
CA HIS A 95 4.50 16.15 0.44
C HIS A 95 4.12 14.66 0.30
N GLY A 96 3.39 14.33 -0.78
CA GLY A 96 3.08 12.96 -1.20
C GLY A 96 3.68 12.64 -2.56
N SER A 97 3.03 13.07 -3.64
CA SER A 97 3.48 12.81 -5.01
C SER A 97 4.88 13.36 -5.31
N ASN A 98 5.21 14.54 -4.79
CA ASN A 98 6.55 15.13 -4.92
C ASN A 98 7.47 14.65 -3.79
N VAL A 99 7.98 13.42 -3.90
CA VAL A 99 8.91 12.82 -2.93
C VAL A 99 10.21 13.63 -2.80
N GLN A 100 10.66 14.30 -3.86
CA GLN A 100 11.87 15.14 -3.80
C GLN A 100 11.70 16.37 -2.90
N GLY A 101 10.47 16.75 -2.58
CA GLY A 101 10.13 17.86 -1.69
C GLY A 101 10.08 17.52 -0.20
N LEU A 102 10.27 16.25 0.19
CA LEU A 102 10.20 15.85 1.60
C LEU A 102 11.11 16.71 2.50
N GLU A 103 10.60 17.08 3.66
CA GLU A 103 11.22 18.02 4.60
C GLU A 103 11.93 17.32 5.76
N THR A 104 11.55 16.09 6.13
CA THR A 104 12.25 15.32 7.19
C THR A 104 13.73 15.23 6.85
N THR A 105 14.60 15.51 7.81
CA THR A 105 16.05 15.48 7.64
C THR A 105 16.68 14.29 8.36
N ALA A 106 17.78 13.80 7.81
CA ALA A 106 18.68 12.83 8.42
C ALA A 106 20.11 13.37 8.32
N THR A 107 20.57 14.03 9.38
CA THR A 107 21.88 14.69 9.41
C THR A 107 22.92 13.79 10.03
N PHE A 108 24.01 13.50 9.32
CA PHE A 108 25.08 12.67 9.84
C PHE A 108 25.91 13.41 10.89
N ASP A 109 26.14 12.77 12.04
CA ASP A 109 27.00 13.23 13.13
C ASP A 109 28.25 12.32 13.21
N PRO A 110 29.41 12.78 12.70
CA PRO A 110 30.62 11.97 12.69
C PRO A 110 31.22 11.75 14.09
N HIS A 111 30.84 12.55 15.09
CA HIS A 111 31.37 12.40 16.45
C HIS A 111 30.78 11.21 17.19
N THR A 112 29.55 10.81 16.85
CA THR A 112 28.85 9.69 17.49
C THR A 112 28.60 8.50 16.56
N ASP A 113 28.97 8.60 15.27
CA ASP A 113 28.68 7.61 14.22
C ASP A 113 27.16 7.35 14.07
N GLU A 114 26.36 8.42 14.08
CA GLU A 114 24.90 8.39 14.07
C GLU A 114 24.28 9.34 13.04
N PHE A 115 23.02 9.09 12.68
CA PHE A 115 22.16 10.08 12.04
C PHE A 115 21.20 10.69 13.06
N VAL A 116 21.01 12.01 12.97
CA VAL A 116 19.98 12.76 13.67
C VAL A 116 18.78 12.94 12.73
N ILE A 117 17.69 12.26 13.03
CA ILE A 117 16.42 12.35 12.32
C ILE A 117 15.57 13.46 12.94
N HIS A 118 15.10 14.42 12.13
CA HIS A 118 14.30 15.53 12.64
C HIS A 118 13.17 15.95 11.70
N SER A 119 12.05 16.35 12.29
CA SER A 119 10.89 16.96 11.62
C SER A 119 10.90 18.48 11.84
N PRO A 120 11.54 19.27 10.94
CA PRO A 120 11.79 20.70 11.15
C PRO A 120 10.53 21.57 11.26
N THR A 121 9.43 21.13 10.65
CA THR A 121 8.18 21.89 10.55
C THR A 121 6.99 20.97 10.86
N LEU A 122 5.80 21.54 11.06
CA LEU A 122 4.59 20.72 11.12
C LEU A 122 4.34 19.97 9.81
N THR A 123 4.62 20.59 8.65
CA THR A 123 4.42 19.99 7.33
C THR A 123 5.36 18.82 7.05
N SER A 124 6.53 18.77 7.72
CA SER A 124 7.45 17.63 7.68
C SER A 124 7.00 16.39 8.47
N SER A 125 5.87 16.47 9.19
CA SER A 125 5.33 15.30 9.89
C SER A 125 5.01 14.22 8.87
N LYS A 126 5.53 13.00 9.06
CA LYS A 126 5.08 11.84 8.29
C LYS A 126 3.58 11.68 8.48
N TRP A 127 2.85 11.43 7.40
CA TRP A 127 1.40 11.39 7.40
C TRP A 127 0.90 10.39 6.36
N TRP A 128 -0.04 9.52 6.75
CA TRP A 128 -0.59 8.37 5.99
C TRP A 128 -0.01 6.97 6.20
N PRO A 129 1.24 6.72 6.61
CA PRO A 129 1.79 5.36 6.66
C PRO A 129 0.87 4.38 7.40
N GLY A 130 0.44 3.31 6.73
CA GLY A 130 -0.39 2.26 7.33
C GLY A 130 0.43 1.46 8.35
N GLY A 131 -0.18 1.09 9.48
CA GLY A 131 0.51 0.42 10.58
C GLY A 131 1.26 1.35 11.55
N LEU A 132 1.49 2.60 11.16
CA LEU A 132 2.30 3.54 11.96
C LEU A 132 1.60 3.99 13.24
N GLY A 133 0.29 4.25 13.16
CA GLY A 133 -0.40 5.01 14.18
C GLY A 133 -0.36 4.37 15.55
N LYS A 134 -0.43 3.03 15.60
CA LYS A 134 -0.50 2.26 16.84
C LYS A 134 0.30 0.96 16.82
N VAL A 135 0.59 0.32 15.68
CA VAL A 135 1.16 -1.05 15.69
C VAL A 135 2.66 -1.12 15.47
N SER A 136 3.21 -0.42 14.49
CA SER A 136 4.61 -0.60 14.10
C SER A 136 5.57 -0.19 15.21
N THR A 137 6.54 -1.07 15.48
CA THR A 137 7.65 -0.82 16.40
C THR A 137 8.84 -0.19 15.69
N HIS A 138 8.95 -0.40 14.37
CA HIS A 138 9.98 0.16 13.50
C HIS A 138 9.36 0.78 12.24
N ALA A 139 10.11 1.61 11.53
CA ALA A 139 9.74 2.07 10.19
C ALA A 139 10.98 2.21 9.31
N VAL A 140 10.79 2.08 8.00
CA VAL A 140 11.72 2.68 7.04
C VAL A 140 11.24 4.11 6.78
N VAL A 141 12.00 5.08 7.27
CA VAL A 141 11.73 6.52 7.18
C VAL A 141 12.51 7.09 6.02
N TYR A 142 11.83 7.83 5.14
CA TYR A 142 12.50 8.54 4.04
C TYR A 142 12.77 9.97 4.44
N ALA A 143 14.02 10.41 4.32
CA ALA A 143 14.45 11.73 4.76
C ALA A 143 15.55 12.28 3.83
N ARG A 144 15.73 13.60 3.83
CA ARG A 144 16.85 14.27 3.19
C ARG A 144 18.14 13.90 3.92
N LEU A 145 19.02 13.20 3.23
CA LEU A 145 20.36 12.90 3.74
C LEU A 145 21.19 14.19 3.73
N ILE A 146 21.70 14.58 4.90
CA ILE A 146 22.54 15.77 5.07
C ILE A 146 23.89 15.36 5.66
N ILE A 147 24.96 15.76 5.00
CA ILE A 147 26.35 15.50 5.43
C ILE A 147 27.12 16.80 5.22
N ASP A 148 27.78 17.29 6.28
CA ASP A 148 28.53 18.56 6.27
C ASP A 148 27.73 19.73 5.65
N GLY A 149 26.47 19.88 6.09
CA GLY A 149 25.55 20.91 5.60
C GLY A 149 25.02 20.72 4.17
N LYS A 150 25.50 19.73 3.42
CA LYS A 150 25.06 19.46 2.04
C LYS A 150 23.99 18.38 1.99
N THR A 151 22.95 18.60 1.18
CA THR A 151 21.89 17.61 0.92
C THR A 151 22.28 16.66 -0.22
N TYR A 152 22.05 15.35 -0.03
CA TYR A 152 22.32 14.26 -1.00
C TYR A 152 21.05 13.55 -1.49
N GLY A 153 19.90 14.22 -1.38
CA GLY A 153 18.60 13.69 -1.79
C GLY A 153 17.94 12.82 -0.74
N ILE A 154 16.85 12.16 -1.13
CA ILE A 154 16.03 11.34 -0.25
C ILE A 154 16.60 9.94 -0.13
N ASN A 155 16.79 9.48 1.11
CA ASN A 155 17.30 8.15 1.43
C ASN A 155 16.42 7.48 2.50
N GLY A 156 16.47 6.15 2.58
CA GLY A 156 15.72 5.36 3.56
C GLY A 156 16.54 5.02 4.79
N PHE A 157 15.92 5.13 5.97
CA PHE A 157 16.55 4.89 7.27
C PHE A 157 15.64 4.00 8.12
N ILE A 158 16.17 2.92 8.68
CA ILE A 158 15.44 2.13 9.67
C ILE A 158 15.45 2.90 10.99
N VAL A 159 14.27 3.14 11.57
CA VAL A 159 14.13 3.84 12.84
C VAL A 159 13.24 3.01 13.75
N GLN A 160 13.69 2.76 14.98
CA GLN A 160 12.83 2.20 16.02
C GLN A 160 11.93 3.31 16.58
N LEU A 161 10.62 3.04 16.59
CA LEU A 161 9.60 4.00 17.00
C LEU A 161 9.11 3.74 18.42
N ARG A 162 9.06 2.47 18.82
CA ARG A 162 8.47 2.01 20.08
C ARG A 162 9.37 0.98 20.75
N SER A 163 9.32 0.97 22.07
CA SER A 163 9.91 -0.08 22.90
C SER A 163 9.32 -1.45 22.53
N LEU A 164 10.17 -2.49 22.50
CA LEU A 164 9.72 -3.85 22.24
C LEU A 164 9.18 -4.55 23.50
N GLU A 165 9.30 -3.91 24.67
CA GLU A 165 8.86 -4.46 25.95
C GLU A 165 7.43 -4.04 26.31
N ASP A 166 7.14 -2.74 26.22
CA ASP A 166 5.89 -2.12 26.68
C ASP A 166 5.20 -1.27 25.60
N HIS A 167 5.77 -1.21 24.40
CA HIS A 167 5.22 -0.53 23.22
C HIS A 167 5.11 1.00 23.34
N THR A 168 5.70 1.60 24.38
CA THR A 168 5.72 3.07 24.52
C THR A 168 6.57 3.70 23.41
N PRO A 169 6.18 4.86 22.86
CA PRO A 169 7.03 5.61 21.95
C PRO A 169 8.41 5.90 22.56
N LEU A 170 9.46 5.75 21.78
CA LEU A 170 10.83 6.06 22.23
C LEU A 170 11.03 7.58 22.40
N PRO A 171 12.05 8.03 23.17
CA PRO A 171 12.35 9.46 23.33
C PRO A 171 12.48 10.19 21.98
N GLY A 172 11.93 11.40 21.90
CA GLY A 172 11.91 12.21 20.67
C GLY A 172 10.90 11.75 19.60
N ILE A 173 10.17 10.65 19.83
CA ILE A 173 9.12 10.17 18.90
C ILE A 173 7.75 10.67 19.32
N THR A 174 7.08 11.40 18.43
CA THR A 174 5.63 11.67 18.53
C THR A 174 4.90 10.87 17.46
N VAL A 175 3.98 9.97 17.86
CA VAL A 175 3.28 9.07 16.94
C VAL A 175 1.80 8.89 17.31
N GLY A 176 0.91 8.83 16.32
CA GLY A 176 -0.53 8.68 16.52
C GLY A 176 -1.30 8.28 15.27
N ASP A 177 -2.59 7.99 15.40
CA ASP A 177 -3.50 7.73 14.27
C ASP A 177 -4.02 9.05 13.70
N ILE A 178 -4.16 9.15 12.38
CA ILE A 178 -4.59 10.40 11.69
C ILE A 178 -6.10 10.60 11.67
N GLY A 179 -6.89 9.63 12.14
CA GLY A 179 -8.33 9.74 12.31
C GLY A 179 -9.18 8.79 11.44
N VAL A 180 -10.47 9.08 11.46
CA VAL A 180 -11.50 8.37 10.70
C VAL A 180 -11.38 8.73 9.22
N LYS A 181 -11.54 7.71 8.38
CA LYS A 181 -11.42 7.76 6.92
C LYS A 181 -12.77 7.44 6.28
N PHE A 182 -12.85 7.64 4.97
CA PHE A 182 -14.06 7.44 4.17
C PHE A 182 -14.59 5.98 4.25
N GLY A 183 -15.91 5.85 4.39
CA GLY A 183 -16.65 4.58 4.45
C GLY A 183 -16.77 3.94 5.84
N ASN A 184 -17.83 3.15 6.06
CA ASN A 184 -17.98 2.31 7.24
C ASN A 184 -17.12 1.05 7.10
N GLY A 185 -16.33 0.68 8.11
CA GLY A 185 -15.31 -0.35 7.95
C GLY A 185 -14.19 0.15 7.04
N ALA A 186 -13.98 -0.51 5.90
CA ALA A 186 -12.99 -0.10 4.90
C ALA A 186 -11.60 0.13 5.53
N TYR A 187 -10.91 1.21 5.15
CA TYR A 187 -9.59 1.53 5.72
C TYR A 187 -9.63 1.95 7.19
N ASN A 188 -10.79 2.08 7.85
CA ASN A 188 -10.83 2.36 9.29
C ASN A 188 -10.31 1.20 10.15
N THR A 189 -10.10 0.02 9.59
CA THR A 189 -9.37 -1.07 10.26
C THR A 189 -7.85 -0.83 10.31
N MET A 190 -7.34 0.02 9.41
CA MET A 190 -5.93 0.41 9.36
C MET A 190 -5.67 1.63 10.26
N ASP A 191 -4.57 1.58 11.01
CA ASP A 191 -4.02 2.67 11.79
C ASP A 191 -3.05 3.54 10.98
N ASN A 192 -3.55 4.19 9.92
CA ASN A 192 -2.77 5.20 9.19
C ASN A 192 -2.27 6.28 10.18
N GLY A 193 -0.98 6.53 10.17
CA GLY A 193 -0.34 7.28 11.25
C GLY A 193 0.23 8.64 10.87
N VAL A 194 0.46 9.42 11.92
CA VAL A 194 1.33 10.59 11.93
C VAL A 194 2.59 10.27 12.74
N LEU A 195 3.75 10.76 12.30
CA LEU A 195 5.02 10.61 13.01
C LEU A 195 5.87 11.88 12.89
N ARG A 196 6.42 12.33 14.03
CA ARG A 196 7.39 13.42 14.12
C ARG A 196 8.60 12.99 14.94
N PHE A 197 9.75 13.53 14.57
CA PHE A 197 11.02 13.31 15.23
C PHE A 197 11.54 14.61 15.83
N ASP A 198 11.86 14.59 17.11
CA ASP A 198 12.66 15.62 17.77
C ASP A 198 14.08 15.09 17.96
N HIS A 199 14.96 15.42 17.01
CA HIS A 199 16.39 15.08 16.99
C HIS A 199 16.70 13.64 17.41
N VAL A 200 15.95 12.68 16.86
CA VAL A 200 16.07 11.25 17.19
C VAL A 200 17.36 10.70 16.59
N ARG A 201 18.20 10.09 17.42
CA ARG A 201 19.48 9.51 17.00
C ARG A 201 19.33 8.04 16.64
N ILE A 202 19.91 7.66 15.50
CA ILE A 202 20.05 6.27 15.05
C ILE A 202 21.49 5.98 14.65
N PRO A 203 22.01 4.77 14.87
CA PRO A 203 23.32 4.37 14.36
C PRO A 203 23.44 4.57 12.85
N ARG A 204 24.65 4.93 12.37
CA ARG A 204 24.92 5.12 10.93
C ARG A 204 24.53 3.90 10.09
N ASP A 205 24.74 2.68 10.62
CA ASP A 205 24.41 1.42 9.93
C ASP A 205 22.89 1.17 9.75
N GLN A 206 22.04 2.07 10.22
CA GLN A 206 20.59 2.01 10.01
C GLN A 206 20.11 2.78 8.75
N MET A 207 20.97 3.52 8.06
CA MET A 207 20.68 4.00 6.70
C MET A 207 20.73 2.83 5.71
N LEU A 208 19.74 2.66 4.83
CA LEU A 208 19.73 1.59 3.81
C LEU A 208 20.79 1.87 2.74
N MET A 209 21.88 1.10 2.76
CA MET A 209 23.14 1.48 2.09
C MET A 209 23.46 0.71 0.79
N ARG A 210 22.52 -0.05 0.22
CA ARG A 210 22.81 -0.87 -0.97
C ARG A 210 23.22 -0.06 -2.19
N VAL A 211 22.58 1.10 -2.40
CA VAL A 211 22.78 1.96 -3.59
C VAL A 211 23.54 3.24 -3.28
N SER A 212 23.72 3.60 -2.01
CA SER A 212 24.37 4.84 -1.58
C SER A 212 24.88 4.64 -0.15
N GLN A 213 26.12 5.00 0.11
CA GLN A 213 26.80 4.73 1.38
C GLN A 213 27.27 6.03 2.03
N VAL A 214 27.36 5.98 3.36
CA VAL A 214 28.01 7.03 4.15
C VAL A 214 29.10 6.37 4.97
N THR A 215 30.35 6.77 4.72
CA THR A 215 31.51 6.26 5.47
C THR A 215 31.53 6.86 6.87
N LYS A 216 32.31 6.25 7.79
CA LYS A 216 32.48 6.77 9.16
C LYS A 216 33.02 8.20 9.18
N ASP A 217 33.86 8.55 8.22
CA ASP A 217 34.45 9.89 8.09
C ASP A 217 33.49 10.90 7.45
N GLY A 218 32.23 10.53 7.21
CA GLY A 218 31.22 11.43 6.67
C GLY A 218 31.39 11.69 5.17
N LYS A 219 31.83 10.70 4.39
CA LYS A 219 31.84 10.80 2.92
C LYS A 219 30.64 10.07 2.33
N PHE A 220 29.96 10.74 1.41
CA PHE A 220 28.94 10.11 0.57
C PHE A 220 29.59 9.36 -0.58
N GLU A 221 29.27 8.09 -0.73
CA GLU A 221 29.78 7.24 -1.80
C GLU A 221 28.63 6.56 -2.54
N GLN A 222 28.63 6.66 -3.87
CA GLN A 222 27.74 5.88 -4.70
C GLN A 222 28.31 4.46 -4.78
N SER A 223 27.52 3.46 -4.40
CA SER A 223 27.94 2.06 -4.53
C SER A 223 28.01 1.64 -6.00
N ASP A 224 28.70 0.53 -6.28
CA ASP A 224 28.75 -0.12 -7.59
C ASP A 224 27.40 -0.69 -8.06
N VAL A 225 26.41 -0.76 -7.15
CA VAL A 225 25.04 -1.17 -7.45
C VAL A 225 24.30 -0.04 -8.19
N PRO A 226 23.81 -0.27 -9.43
CA PRO A 226 23.06 0.73 -10.19
C PRO A 226 21.78 1.19 -9.46
N ARG A 227 21.56 2.51 -9.38
CA ARG A 227 20.33 3.09 -8.77
C ARG A 227 19.05 2.63 -9.47
N GLN A 228 19.15 2.28 -10.75
CA GLN A 228 18.09 1.74 -11.59
C GLN A 228 17.46 0.48 -10.98
N LEU A 229 18.20 -0.28 -10.16
CA LEU A 229 17.67 -1.47 -9.51
C LEU A 229 16.55 -1.17 -8.51
N VAL A 230 16.48 0.04 -7.96
CA VAL A 230 15.38 0.48 -7.07
C VAL A 230 14.04 0.53 -7.82
N TYR A 231 14.07 0.76 -9.15
CA TYR A 231 12.84 0.76 -9.96
C TYR A 231 12.15 -0.61 -9.97
N GLY A 232 12.89 -1.70 -9.75
CA GLY A 232 12.31 -3.05 -9.68
C GLY A 232 11.22 -3.16 -8.60
N THR A 233 11.42 -2.53 -7.43
CA THR A 233 10.42 -2.52 -6.35
C THR A 233 9.17 -1.74 -6.76
N MET A 234 9.31 -0.61 -7.44
CA MET A 234 8.17 0.19 -7.91
C MET A 234 7.37 -0.54 -9.01
N VAL A 235 8.05 -1.18 -9.96
CA VAL A 235 7.40 -1.99 -11.01
C VAL A 235 6.60 -3.13 -10.40
N PHE A 236 7.17 -3.83 -9.41
CA PHE A 236 6.49 -4.89 -8.65
C PHE A 236 5.21 -4.40 -7.96
N VAL A 237 5.28 -3.28 -7.25
CA VAL A 237 4.13 -2.72 -6.53
C VAL A 237 3.04 -2.30 -7.51
N ARG A 238 3.38 -1.61 -8.61
CA ARG A 238 2.39 -1.19 -9.62
C ARG A 238 1.74 -2.38 -10.33
N GLN A 239 2.50 -3.44 -10.61
CA GLN A 239 1.94 -4.69 -11.16
C GLN A 239 0.90 -5.30 -10.21
N SER A 240 1.17 -5.32 -8.91
CA SER A 240 0.23 -5.81 -7.89
C SER A 240 -1.06 -4.96 -7.87
N ILE A 241 -0.94 -3.64 -7.95
CA ILE A 241 -2.10 -2.72 -7.98
C ILE A 241 -3.00 -2.96 -9.20
N VAL A 242 -2.42 -3.19 -10.38
CA VAL A 242 -3.20 -3.50 -11.59
C VAL A 242 -3.94 -4.83 -11.44
N SER A 243 -3.31 -5.82 -10.81
CA SER A 243 -3.97 -7.09 -10.48
C SER A 243 -5.13 -6.88 -9.51
N ASP A 244 -4.93 -6.04 -8.48
CA ASP A 244 -5.95 -5.70 -7.49
C ASP A 244 -7.15 -4.96 -8.09
N ALA A 245 -6.93 -4.13 -9.12
CA ALA A 245 -8.01 -3.51 -9.88
C ALA A 245 -8.96 -4.55 -10.48
N SER A 246 -8.43 -5.62 -11.09
CA SER A 246 -9.26 -6.71 -11.63
C SER A 246 -10.06 -7.44 -10.53
N TYR A 247 -9.46 -7.64 -9.35
CA TYR A 247 -10.13 -8.29 -8.23
C TYR A 247 -11.26 -7.44 -7.64
N ALA A 248 -11.05 -6.14 -7.46
CA ALA A 248 -12.05 -5.24 -6.93
C ALA A 248 -13.21 -5.04 -7.92
N LEU A 249 -12.91 -4.83 -9.21
CA LEU A 249 -13.94 -4.67 -10.24
C LEU A 249 -14.78 -5.93 -10.38
N SER A 250 -14.16 -7.10 -10.40
CA SER A 250 -14.89 -8.38 -10.52
C SER A 250 -15.81 -8.65 -9.33
N LYS A 251 -15.41 -8.29 -8.09
CA LYS A 251 -16.31 -8.34 -6.92
C LYS A 251 -17.56 -7.48 -7.14
N ALA A 252 -17.39 -6.23 -7.57
CA ALA A 252 -18.51 -5.31 -7.77
C ALA A 252 -19.44 -5.76 -8.91
N VAL A 253 -18.87 -6.13 -10.06
CA VAL A 253 -19.61 -6.64 -11.21
C VAL A 253 -20.34 -7.93 -10.87
N CYS A 254 -19.75 -8.84 -10.08
CA CYS A 254 -20.39 -10.06 -9.63
C CYS A 254 -21.67 -9.76 -8.84
N ILE A 255 -21.61 -8.82 -7.89
CA ILE A 255 -22.76 -8.39 -7.08
C ILE A 255 -23.84 -7.79 -8.01
N ALA A 256 -23.47 -6.80 -8.82
CA ALA A 256 -24.40 -6.10 -9.69
C ALA A 256 -25.06 -7.03 -10.72
N THR A 257 -24.31 -7.96 -11.31
CA THR A 257 -24.83 -8.94 -12.28
C THR A 257 -25.86 -9.86 -11.63
N ARG A 258 -25.52 -10.46 -10.47
CA ARG A 258 -26.44 -11.35 -9.75
C ARG A 258 -27.68 -10.61 -9.28
N TYR A 259 -27.53 -9.42 -8.71
CA TYR A 259 -28.67 -8.59 -8.30
C TYR A 259 -29.55 -8.23 -9.50
N SER A 260 -28.96 -7.83 -10.63
CA SER A 260 -29.70 -7.44 -11.84
C SER A 260 -30.51 -8.58 -12.46
N ALA A 261 -30.01 -9.82 -12.32
CA ALA A 261 -30.74 -11.01 -12.74
C ALA A 261 -31.87 -11.37 -11.76
N ILE A 262 -31.81 -11.00 -10.49
CA ILE A 262 -32.89 -11.30 -9.53
C ILE A 262 -33.94 -10.19 -9.51
N ARG A 263 -33.51 -8.93 -9.53
CA ARG A 263 -34.39 -7.78 -9.42
C ARG A 263 -35.25 -7.67 -10.69
N ARG A 264 -36.56 -7.66 -10.49
CA ARG A 264 -37.55 -7.33 -11.52
C ARG A 264 -38.12 -5.94 -11.24
N GLN A 265 -38.32 -5.14 -12.27
CA GLN A 265 -38.95 -3.83 -12.18
C GLN A 265 -39.48 -3.42 -13.55
N PHE A 266 -40.73 -2.96 -13.63
CA PHE A 266 -41.42 -2.55 -14.86
C PHE A 266 -41.64 -3.72 -15.84
N GLY A 267 -42.17 -3.40 -17.04
CA GLY A 267 -42.29 -4.34 -18.15
C GLY A 267 -43.28 -5.48 -17.97
N SER A 268 -44.11 -5.45 -16.91
CA SER A 268 -45.23 -6.38 -16.78
C SER A 268 -46.24 -6.13 -17.89
N GLN A 269 -46.59 -7.19 -18.62
CA GLN A 269 -47.69 -7.19 -19.57
C GLN A 269 -48.83 -8.05 -19.01
N ASN A 270 -50.06 -7.52 -19.01
CA ASN A 270 -51.29 -8.22 -18.65
C ASN A 270 -51.26 -8.93 -17.27
N GLY A 271 -50.59 -8.34 -16.27
CA GLY A 271 -50.50 -8.91 -14.92
C GLY A 271 -49.49 -10.05 -14.76
N GLY A 272 -48.63 -10.28 -15.76
CA GLY A 272 -47.51 -11.21 -15.67
C GLY A 272 -46.35 -10.68 -14.82
N SER A 273 -45.34 -11.53 -14.59
CA SER A 273 -44.12 -11.14 -13.89
C SER A 273 -43.41 -9.97 -14.56
N GLU A 274 -42.92 -9.03 -13.75
CA GLU A 274 -42.09 -7.91 -14.21
C GLU A 274 -40.80 -8.39 -14.88
N THR A 275 -40.22 -7.59 -15.78
CA THR A 275 -38.98 -7.90 -16.50
C THR A 275 -37.77 -7.82 -15.55
N GLN A 276 -36.79 -8.72 -15.69
CA GLN A 276 -35.52 -8.62 -14.95
C GLN A 276 -34.77 -7.39 -15.41
N ILE A 277 -34.20 -6.62 -14.49
CA ILE A 277 -33.57 -5.35 -14.87
C ILE A 277 -32.36 -5.55 -15.79
N ILE A 278 -31.71 -6.73 -15.75
CA ILE A 278 -30.61 -7.09 -16.65
C ILE A 278 -31.02 -7.18 -18.14
N ASP A 279 -32.31 -7.34 -18.44
CA ASP A 279 -32.81 -7.44 -19.82
C ASP A 279 -32.89 -6.07 -20.50
N TYR A 280 -32.89 -4.98 -19.73
CA TYR A 280 -32.90 -3.63 -20.27
C TYR A 280 -31.54 -3.26 -20.87
N LYS A 281 -31.56 -2.71 -22.10
CA LYS A 281 -30.34 -2.27 -22.80
C LYS A 281 -29.55 -1.22 -22.05
N THR A 282 -30.20 -0.37 -21.28
CA THR A 282 -29.55 0.61 -20.40
C THR A 282 -28.79 -0.05 -19.26
N GLN A 283 -29.31 -1.14 -18.67
CA GLN A 283 -28.59 -1.91 -17.65
C GLN A 283 -27.38 -2.63 -18.27
N GLN A 284 -27.57 -3.25 -19.44
CA GLN A 284 -26.52 -3.97 -20.17
C GLN A 284 -25.38 -3.02 -20.60
N SER A 285 -25.71 -1.85 -21.16
CA SER A 285 -24.71 -0.89 -21.65
C SER A 285 -23.86 -0.27 -20.53
N ARG A 286 -24.32 -0.34 -19.29
CA ARG A 286 -23.59 0.16 -18.11
C ARG A 286 -22.81 -0.97 -17.42
N LEU A 287 -23.36 -2.18 -17.35
CA LEU A 287 -22.78 -3.31 -16.63
C LEU A 287 -21.81 -4.15 -17.47
N PHE A 288 -22.15 -4.48 -18.71
CA PHE A 288 -21.35 -5.41 -19.52
C PHE A 288 -19.98 -4.85 -19.93
N PRO A 289 -19.80 -3.54 -20.19
CA PRO A 289 -18.47 -2.97 -20.36
C PRO A 289 -17.58 -3.17 -19.12
N LEU A 290 -18.14 -3.02 -17.91
CA LEU A 290 -17.38 -3.24 -16.66
C LEU A 290 -17.01 -4.72 -16.48
N LEU A 291 -17.90 -5.63 -16.87
CA LEU A 291 -17.58 -7.06 -16.91
C LEU A 291 -16.42 -7.34 -17.88
N ALA A 292 -16.47 -6.79 -19.08
CA ALA A 292 -15.37 -6.93 -20.04
C ALA A 292 -14.07 -6.31 -19.50
N SER A 293 -14.12 -5.13 -18.88
CA SER A 293 -12.98 -4.47 -18.24
C SER A 293 -12.37 -5.33 -17.13
N ALA A 294 -13.17 -6.03 -16.33
CA ALA A 294 -12.64 -6.91 -15.28
C ALA A 294 -11.74 -8.02 -15.86
N PHE A 295 -12.14 -8.63 -16.99
CA PHE A 295 -11.31 -9.62 -17.69
C PHE A 295 -10.11 -8.97 -18.40
N ALA A 296 -10.30 -7.82 -19.06
CA ALA A 296 -9.20 -7.11 -19.70
C ALA A 296 -8.11 -6.72 -18.70
N PHE A 297 -8.50 -6.22 -17.52
CA PHE A 297 -7.60 -5.86 -16.43
C PHE A 297 -6.91 -7.09 -15.84
N ARG A 298 -7.59 -8.24 -15.83
CA ARG A 298 -6.97 -9.50 -15.42
C ARG A 298 -5.84 -9.90 -16.36
N PHE A 299 -6.08 -9.89 -17.68
CA PHE A 299 -5.08 -10.27 -18.67
C PHE A 299 -3.89 -9.29 -18.73
N VAL A 300 -4.14 -7.98 -18.65
CA VAL A 300 -3.03 -7.01 -18.62
C VAL A 300 -2.23 -7.10 -17.30
N GLY A 301 -2.86 -7.49 -16.19
CA GLY A 301 -2.17 -7.80 -14.94
C GLY A 301 -1.22 -9.00 -15.08
N GLU A 302 -1.64 -10.05 -15.80
CA GLU A 302 -0.79 -11.21 -16.10
C GLU A 302 0.38 -10.84 -17.03
N TRP A 303 0.16 -9.98 -18.02
CA TRP A 303 1.23 -9.43 -18.84
C TRP A 303 2.23 -8.58 -18.00
N LEU A 304 1.76 -7.79 -17.03
CA LEU A 304 2.65 -7.04 -16.15
C LEU A 304 3.49 -7.93 -15.23
N VAL A 305 3.00 -9.13 -14.85
CA VAL A 305 3.83 -10.13 -14.14
C VAL A 305 4.99 -10.58 -15.04
N TRP A 306 4.70 -10.87 -16.31
CA TRP A 306 5.75 -11.19 -17.29
C TRP A 306 6.74 -10.03 -17.44
N LEU A 307 6.26 -8.79 -17.59
CA LEU A 307 7.11 -7.61 -17.74
C LEU A 307 8.02 -7.41 -16.53
N TYR A 308 7.49 -7.58 -15.32
CA TYR A 308 8.30 -7.50 -14.10
C TYR A 308 9.44 -8.52 -14.12
N ASN A 309 9.17 -9.77 -14.48
CA ASN A 309 10.20 -10.81 -14.54
C ASN A 309 11.26 -10.51 -15.61
N ASP A 310 10.85 -10.04 -16.79
CA ASP A 310 11.78 -9.61 -17.87
C ASP A 310 12.67 -8.46 -17.40
N VAL A 311 12.08 -7.42 -16.79
CA VAL A 311 12.81 -6.27 -16.25
C VAL A 311 13.81 -6.69 -15.18
N ILE A 312 13.43 -7.54 -14.23
CA ILE A 312 14.34 -8.02 -13.19
C ILE A 312 15.50 -8.84 -13.79
N GLN A 313 15.22 -9.70 -14.78
CA GLN A 313 16.26 -10.49 -15.44
C GLN A 313 17.26 -9.60 -16.19
N ARG A 314 16.79 -8.59 -16.93
CA ARG A 314 17.63 -7.62 -17.62
C ARG A 314 18.45 -6.76 -16.66
N LEU A 315 17.82 -6.32 -15.58
CA LEU A 315 18.47 -5.54 -14.52
C LEU A 315 19.64 -6.30 -13.88
N GLN A 316 19.51 -7.61 -13.67
CA GLN A 316 20.61 -8.45 -13.19
C GLN A 316 21.79 -8.55 -14.17
N GLN A 317 21.53 -8.31 -15.46
CA GLN A 317 22.53 -8.27 -16.53
C GLN A 317 23.03 -6.85 -16.82
N ASN A 318 22.67 -5.86 -15.98
CA ASN A 318 22.93 -4.43 -16.20
C ASN A 318 22.37 -3.89 -17.53
N ASP A 319 21.29 -4.49 -18.05
CA ASP A 319 20.53 -3.97 -19.18
C ASP A 319 19.38 -3.08 -18.67
N PHE A 320 19.45 -1.79 -18.99
CA PHE A 320 18.47 -0.78 -18.60
C PHE A 320 17.64 -0.27 -19.79
N SER A 321 17.81 -0.86 -20.97
CA SER A 321 17.25 -0.34 -22.23
C SER A 321 15.72 -0.28 -22.23
N THR A 322 15.06 -1.23 -21.57
CA THR A 322 13.59 -1.32 -21.48
C THR A 322 13.00 -0.58 -20.28
N LEU A 323 13.84 -0.03 -19.39
CA LEU A 323 13.38 0.58 -18.14
C LEU A 323 12.48 1.82 -18.35
N PRO A 324 12.76 2.73 -19.31
CA PRO A 324 11.86 3.85 -19.59
C PRO A 324 10.45 3.41 -20.03
N GLU A 325 10.37 2.40 -20.91
CA GLU A 325 9.10 1.84 -21.36
C GLU A 325 8.37 1.15 -20.21
N ALA A 326 9.07 0.31 -19.44
CA ALA A 326 8.47 -0.38 -18.29
C ALA A 326 7.92 0.62 -17.25
N HIS A 327 8.62 1.72 -17.02
CA HIS A 327 8.16 2.79 -16.15
C HIS A 327 6.87 3.45 -16.66
N ALA A 328 6.85 3.87 -17.93
CA ALA A 328 5.69 4.51 -18.55
C ALA A 328 4.47 3.57 -18.59
N CYS A 329 4.66 2.33 -19.05
CA CYS A 329 3.61 1.32 -19.12
C CYS A 329 3.00 1.04 -17.73
N THR A 330 3.83 0.83 -16.70
CA THR A 330 3.32 0.57 -15.35
C THR A 330 2.63 1.78 -14.73
N ALA A 331 3.12 3.01 -14.98
CA ALA A 331 2.48 4.24 -14.53
C ALA A 331 1.08 4.42 -15.16
N GLY A 332 1.02 4.34 -16.50
CA GLY A 332 -0.21 4.50 -17.25
C GLY A 332 -1.25 3.44 -16.94
N LEU A 333 -0.85 2.16 -16.88
CA LEU A 333 -1.76 1.06 -16.56
C LEU A 333 -2.27 1.13 -15.13
N LYS A 334 -1.43 1.51 -14.15
CA LYS A 334 -1.90 1.75 -12.77
C LYS A 334 -2.97 2.84 -12.78
N SER A 335 -2.71 3.98 -13.42
CA SER A 335 -3.66 5.10 -13.45
C SER A 335 -4.98 4.73 -14.14
N LEU A 336 -4.91 4.13 -15.33
CA LEU A 336 -6.07 3.73 -16.13
C LEU A 336 -6.95 2.71 -15.40
N THR A 337 -6.35 1.62 -14.92
CA THR A 337 -7.10 0.52 -14.32
C THR A 337 -7.70 0.91 -12.97
N THR A 338 -6.99 1.69 -12.15
CA THR A 338 -7.51 2.14 -10.85
C THR A 338 -8.64 3.15 -11.01
N SER A 339 -8.52 4.13 -11.90
CA SER A 339 -9.59 5.10 -12.18
C SER A 339 -10.86 4.39 -12.68
N THR A 340 -10.70 3.54 -13.70
CA THR A 340 -11.84 2.81 -14.29
C THR A 340 -12.50 1.88 -13.28
N THR A 341 -11.71 1.24 -12.41
CA THR A 341 -12.25 0.33 -11.40
C THR A 341 -13.00 1.09 -10.31
N ALA A 342 -12.47 2.21 -9.84
CA ALA A 342 -13.15 3.03 -8.83
C ALA A 342 -14.52 3.49 -9.33
N ASP A 343 -14.57 4.05 -10.54
CA ASP A 343 -15.82 4.47 -11.18
C ASP A 343 -16.75 3.28 -11.42
N GLY A 344 -16.21 2.15 -11.88
CA GLY A 344 -16.96 0.91 -12.13
C GLY A 344 -17.61 0.34 -10.87
N ILE A 345 -16.93 0.38 -9.72
CA ILE A 345 -17.49 -0.09 -8.44
C ILE A 345 -18.69 0.78 -8.03
N GLU A 346 -18.55 2.11 -8.10
CA GLU A 346 -19.65 3.03 -7.78
C GLU A 346 -20.81 2.92 -8.79
N GLU A 347 -20.50 2.66 -10.06
CA GLU A 347 -21.51 2.40 -11.08
C GLU A 347 -22.28 1.10 -10.80
N CYS A 348 -21.58 0.02 -10.39
CA CYS A 348 -22.21 -1.20 -9.91
C CYS A 348 -23.14 -0.95 -8.70
N ARG A 349 -22.78 -0.03 -7.80
CA ARG A 349 -23.66 0.39 -6.69
C ARG A 349 -24.95 1.02 -7.20
N LYS A 350 -24.86 1.94 -8.17
CA LYS A 350 -26.02 2.58 -8.81
C LYS A 350 -26.89 1.59 -9.58
N LEU A 351 -26.28 0.58 -10.22
CA LEU A 351 -26.99 -0.49 -10.94
C LEU A 351 -27.85 -1.38 -10.02
N CYS A 352 -27.56 -1.41 -8.72
CA CYS A 352 -28.36 -2.08 -7.69
C CYS A 352 -29.48 -1.21 -7.09
N GLY A 353 -29.73 -0.02 -7.66
CA GLY A 353 -30.79 0.89 -7.24
C GLY A 353 -30.68 1.30 -5.77
N GLY A 354 -31.83 1.53 -5.12
CA GLY A 354 -31.87 1.96 -3.70
C GLY A 354 -31.24 0.93 -2.74
N HIS A 355 -31.34 -0.37 -3.02
CA HIS A 355 -30.76 -1.41 -2.17
C HIS A 355 -29.22 -1.43 -2.23
N GLY A 356 -28.62 -0.97 -3.33
CA GLY A 356 -27.18 -0.77 -3.43
C GLY A 356 -26.62 0.28 -2.46
N TYR A 357 -27.48 1.13 -1.86
CA TYR A 357 -27.06 2.10 -0.85
C TYR A 357 -26.87 1.50 0.54
N LEU A 358 -27.44 0.33 0.82
CA LEU A 358 -27.28 -0.36 2.10
C LEU A 358 -25.85 -0.94 2.22
N CYS A 359 -25.23 -0.83 3.40
CA CYS A 359 -23.91 -1.44 3.66
C CYS A 359 -23.91 -2.96 3.42
N SER A 360 -25.03 -3.64 3.66
CA SER A 360 -25.19 -5.08 3.43
C SER A 360 -25.11 -5.49 1.96
N SER A 361 -25.21 -4.54 1.01
CA SER A 361 -24.94 -4.82 -0.40
C SER A 361 -23.44 -5.08 -0.69
N GLY A 362 -22.55 -4.68 0.23
CA GLY A 362 -21.10 -4.79 0.10
C GLY A 362 -20.44 -3.72 -0.80
N LEU A 363 -21.20 -3.08 -1.69
CA LEU A 363 -20.68 -2.12 -2.67
C LEU A 363 -20.18 -0.81 -2.03
N PRO A 364 -20.85 -0.20 -1.03
CA PRO A 364 -20.35 1.02 -0.39
C PRO A 364 -18.99 0.85 0.29
N GLU A 365 -18.79 -0.26 1.01
CA GLU A 365 -17.50 -0.56 1.64
C GLU A 365 -16.44 -0.87 0.58
N LEU A 366 -16.79 -1.66 -0.45
CA LEU A 366 -15.87 -2.01 -1.54
C LEU A 366 -15.35 -0.76 -2.27
N PHE A 367 -16.22 0.22 -2.55
CA PHE A 367 -15.79 1.49 -3.15
C PHE A 367 -14.86 2.25 -2.20
N ALA A 368 -15.27 2.42 -0.94
CA ALA A 368 -14.53 3.20 0.03
C ALA A 368 -13.15 2.61 0.36
N VAL A 369 -13.02 1.28 0.37
CA VAL A 369 -11.74 0.61 0.59
C VAL A 369 -10.86 0.64 -0.66
N TYR A 370 -11.43 0.70 -1.86
CA TYR A 370 -10.68 0.64 -3.11
C TYR A 370 -10.18 2.01 -3.59
N VAL A 371 -10.97 3.08 -3.43
CA VAL A 371 -10.66 4.40 -3.99
C VAL A 371 -9.27 4.97 -3.63
N PRO A 372 -8.63 4.65 -2.48
CA PRO A 372 -7.25 5.08 -2.22
C PRO A 372 -6.24 4.65 -3.30
N ALA A 373 -6.53 3.59 -4.08
CA ALA A 373 -5.69 3.13 -5.19
C ALA A 373 -5.46 4.19 -6.27
N CYS A 374 -6.33 5.19 -6.37
CA CYS A 374 -6.18 6.30 -7.31
C CYS A 374 -5.15 7.35 -6.84
N THR A 375 -4.68 7.26 -5.59
CA THR A 375 -3.81 8.26 -4.96
C THR A 375 -2.52 7.68 -4.41
N TYR A 376 -2.56 6.53 -3.72
CA TYR A 376 -1.33 5.89 -3.26
C TYR A 376 -0.51 5.39 -4.46
N GLU A 377 0.81 5.28 -4.27
CA GLU A 377 1.77 4.92 -5.34
C GLU A 377 1.74 5.88 -6.54
N GLY A 378 1.47 7.15 -6.25
CA GLY A 378 1.42 8.24 -7.22
C GLY A 378 -0.02 8.61 -7.58
N ASP A 379 -0.30 9.91 -7.52
CA ASP A 379 -1.54 10.47 -8.03
C ASP A 379 -1.76 10.06 -9.50
N ASN A 380 -2.97 9.62 -9.83
CA ASN A 380 -3.27 9.10 -11.16
C ASN A 380 -3.05 10.11 -12.30
N VAL A 381 -3.29 11.41 -12.07
CA VAL A 381 -3.05 12.45 -13.08
C VAL A 381 -1.55 12.70 -13.23
N VAL A 382 -0.82 12.81 -12.12
CA VAL A 382 0.64 12.95 -12.12
C VAL A 382 1.31 11.77 -12.83
N LEU A 383 0.83 10.55 -12.62
CA LEU A 383 1.35 9.36 -13.30
C LEU A 383 1.11 9.39 -14.81
N LEU A 384 -0.04 9.90 -15.26
CA LEU A 384 -0.31 10.03 -16.69
C LEU A 384 0.58 11.09 -17.37
N LEU A 385 1.05 12.10 -16.63
CA LEU A 385 2.03 13.07 -17.16
C LEU A 385 3.44 12.47 -17.33
N GLN A 386 3.71 11.29 -16.76
CA GLN A 386 4.98 10.57 -16.90
C GLN A 386 4.99 9.60 -18.10
N VAL A 387 3.83 9.38 -18.73
CA VAL A 387 3.63 8.54 -19.93
C VAL A 387 3.68 9.42 -21.16
#